data_AF-A0A9N9G190-F1
#
_entry.id   AF-A0A9N9G190-F1
#
_cell.length_a   1.000
_cell.length_b   1.000
_cell.length_c   1.000
_cell.angle_alpha   90.00
_cell.angle_beta   90.00
_cell.angle_gamma   90.00
#
_symmetry.space_group_name_H-M   'P 1'
#
loop_
_entity.id
_entity.type
_entity.pdbx_description
1 polymer ?
#
loop_
_entity_poly.entity_id
_entity_poly.type
_entity_poly.pdbx_seq_one_letter_code
_entity_poly.pdbx_strand_id
1 'polypeptide(L)'
;MEVNPELPLVDDDKNDIEKSSLDSTLLKQHSSSPEEHKKIQNDLYVRRLQTVEEVAKATILKETWEEEFKSTNGIIVDKYSIEQSIDPVIDSPKPIIEYKKSQNMKISYASKKCDSFRLSEGIEIDASSSEDLRKFFVLLDMHPRNHSDNAFLNELETHDVYCEIASEQVSIEYNIQNIEITAEFKDAIGKALKTNTPIEDLKRVFNKFGHLFTTKIIIGNKLQRMVRLNGEKDKENHVSIYHDIGNESLSLWKEKIQPYDSSYLWTMDGDPIEINQISNWLETIPLFELEWHIIKRIVTPLYKILCINQRKEIEKLFSKQDHILITNTTEILAFNTGYQRIEFNSKLKSRNYQIFGKIVDANGKELPNIYVKFSLKSEYGFSVNWIRAGDKNFSINLQTLSLEWRLIGCPSEIGYFDSTTRDKEIKTGSTELKIASNKEAPILEVEDPTQQWSCRINTCIDKPDKPLSSSSISLNLEYPTTRKAPIFKASYKILQQFYSIIEVKVELIKAEYVEFLNEDEEITVTIRWCVI
;
A
#
# COMPACT_ATOMS: atom_id res chain seq x y z
N MET A 1 23.97 -49.90 55.80
CA MET A 1 23.41 -50.77 54.76
C MET A 1 21.91 -50.63 54.84
N GLU A 2 21.30 -50.26 53.72
CA GLU A 2 19.85 -50.09 53.44
C GLU A 2 19.00 -49.20 54.34
N VAL A 3 18.51 -48.10 53.77
CA VAL A 3 17.10 -47.65 53.86
C VAL A 3 16.77 -46.88 52.57
N ASN A 4 15.68 -47.26 51.89
CA ASN A 4 15.07 -46.58 50.74
C ASN A 4 14.28 -45.34 51.20
N PRO A 5 14.04 -44.29 50.39
CA PRO A 5 12.65 -44.15 49.90
C PRO A 5 12.43 -43.44 48.54
N GLU A 6 11.38 -43.94 47.86
CA GLU A 6 10.27 -43.23 47.19
C GLU A 6 10.50 -42.25 46.03
N LEU A 7 9.98 -42.67 44.87
CA LEU A 7 9.52 -41.86 43.73
C LEU A 7 8.11 -41.32 44.02
N PRO A 8 7.75 -40.10 43.59
CA PRO A 8 6.35 -39.70 43.49
C PRO A 8 5.75 -40.12 42.15
N LEU A 9 4.62 -40.82 42.25
CA LEU A 9 3.60 -40.98 41.22
C LEU A 9 2.91 -39.62 41.00
N VAL A 10 2.72 -39.23 39.74
CA VAL A 10 1.71 -38.25 39.33
C VAL A 10 0.98 -38.80 38.11
N ASP A 11 -0.34 -38.64 38.19
CA ASP A 11 -1.39 -39.35 37.48
C ASP A 11 -1.44 -39.16 35.96
N ASP A 12 -1.87 -40.25 35.31
CA ASP A 12 -2.44 -40.28 33.98
C ASP A 12 -3.68 -39.37 33.89
N ASP A 13 -3.60 -38.31 33.11
CA ASP A 13 -4.78 -37.75 32.45
C ASP A 13 -4.64 -37.90 30.93
N LYS A 14 -5.46 -38.83 30.44
CA LYS A 14 -5.69 -39.14 29.03
C LYS A 14 -6.25 -37.90 28.33
N ASN A 15 -5.71 -37.56 27.16
CA ASN A 15 -6.52 -37.39 25.96
C ASN A 15 -5.64 -37.40 24.69
N ASP A 16 -5.88 -38.46 23.90
CA ASP A 16 -5.96 -38.51 22.45
C ASP A 16 -4.78 -38.01 21.60
N ILE A 17 -3.83 -38.91 21.38
CA ILE A 17 -3.17 -39.02 20.07
C ILE A 17 -3.33 -40.46 19.57
N GLU A 18 -4.24 -40.62 18.61
CA GLU A 18 -4.30 -41.77 17.69
C GLU A 18 -3.00 -41.85 16.88
N LYS A 19 -1.93 -42.44 17.43
CA LYS A 19 -0.78 -42.91 16.64
C LYS A 19 -0.15 -44.15 17.28
N SER A 20 -0.71 -45.33 17.01
CA SER A 20 0.08 -46.58 16.99
C SER A 20 -0.57 -47.75 16.24
N SER A 21 -1.59 -47.55 15.39
CA SER A 21 -2.15 -48.68 14.62
C SER A 21 -1.33 -49.06 13.38
N LEU A 22 -0.35 -48.23 12.96
CA LEU A 22 0.49 -48.55 11.79
C LEU A 22 1.73 -49.41 12.14
N ASP A 23 2.31 -49.26 13.34
CA ASP A 23 3.58 -49.91 13.69
C ASP A 23 3.43 -51.38 14.13
N SER A 24 2.24 -51.80 14.54
CA SER A 24 1.99 -53.22 14.88
C SER A 24 1.77 -54.11 13.65
N THR A 25 1.55 -53.51 12.49
CA THR A 25 1.17 -54.20 11.25
C THR A 25 2.39 -54.60 10.41
N LEU A 26 3.52 -53.91 10.57
CA LEU A 26 4.80 -54.25 9.90
C LEU A 26 5.55 -55.42 10.55
N LEU A 27 5.21 -55.80 11.79
CA LEU A 27 5.93 -56.83 12.56
C LEU A 27 5.29 -58.23 12.47
N LYS A 28 4.20 -58.41 11.70
CA LYS A 28 3.43 -59.67 11.70
C LYS A 28 3.43 -60.47 10.41
N GLN A 29 4.23 -60.14 9.40
CA GLN A 29 4.37 -61.00 8.23
C GLN A 29 5.84 -61.19 7.84
N HIS A 30 6.26 -62.45 7.95
CA HIS A 30 7.48 -63.12 7.50
C HIS A 30 8.52 -63.49 8.57
N SER A 31 8.78 -64.80 8.64
CA SER A 31 9.96 -65.42 9.25
C SER A 31 11.22 -64.72 8.78
N SER A 32 11.68 -63.76 9.56
CA SER A 32 12.92 -63.05 9.37
C SER A 32 13.90 -63.55 10.43
N SER A 33 15.14 -63.83 10.00
CA SER A 33 16.22 -64.30 10.87
C SER A 33 16.34 -63.40 12.12
N PRO A 34 16.75 -63.91 13.29
CA PRO A 34 17.05 -63.08 14.46
C PRO A 34 17.96 -61.87 14.13
N GLU A 35 18.81 -61.99 13.11
CA GLU A 35 19.66 -60.92 12.61
C GLU A 35 18.90 -59.82 11.83
N GLU A 36 17.89 -60.19 11.04
CA GLU A 36 17.05 -59.22 10.31
C GLU A 36 16.14 -58.44 11.26
N HIS A 37 15.60 -59.10 12.29
CA HIS A 37 14.84 -58.43 13.34
C HIS A 37 15.69 -57.42 14.12
N LYS A 38 16.95 -57.78 14.41
CA LYS A 38 17.90 -56.89 15.10
C LYS A 38 18.30 -55.70 14.22
N LYS A 39 18.42 -55.91 12.90
CA LYS A 39 18.69 -54.84 11.92
C LYS A 39 17.52 -53.85 11.83
N ILE A 40 16.28 -54.34 11.72
CA ILE A 40 15.08 -53.49 11.66
C ILE A 40 14.90 -52.68 12.97
N GLN A 41 15.16 -53.28 14.13
CA GLN A 41 15.11 -52.58 15.41
C GLN A 41 16.21 -51.52 15.53
N ASN A 42 17.43 -51.79 15.06
CA ASN A 42 18.50 -50.79 15.01
C ASN A 42 18.16 -49.64 14.06
N ASP A 43 17.61 -49.92 12.88
CA ASP A 43 17.22 -48.88 11.91
C ASP A 43 16.10 -47.99 12.46
N LEU A 44 15.12 -48.58 13.18
CA LEU A 44 14.06 -47.83 13.87
C LEU A 44 14.60 -47.00 15.04
N TYR A 45 15.57 -47.53 15.79
CA TYR A 45 16.24 -46.83 16.89
C TYR A 45 17.09 -45.66 16.38
N VAL A 46 17.85 -45.85 15.31
CA VAL A 46 18.63 -44.79 14.64
C VAL A 46 17.71 -43.70 14.09
N ARG A 47 16.58 -44.05 13.45
CA ARG A 47 15.59 -43.06 13.01
C ARG A 47 14.99 -42.28 14.17
N ARG A 48 14.62 -42.95 15.27
CA ARG A 48 14.09 -42.27 16.46
C ARG A 48 15.13 -41.33 17.10
N LEU A 49 16.40 -41.72 17.14
CA LEU A 49 17.49 -40.86 17.61
C LEU A 49 17.70 -39.65 16.70
N GLN A 50 17.67 -39.83 15.37
CA GLN A 50 17.73 -38.71 14.42
C GLN A 50 16.56 -37.74 14.61
N THR A 51 15.33 -38.25 14.81
CA THR A 51 14.15 -37.39 15.06
C THR A 51 14.24 -36.65 16.40
N VAL A 52 14.74 -37.28 17.46
CA VAL A 52 14.94 -36.62 18.77
C VAL A 52 16.04 -35.57 18.71
N GLU A 53 17.12 -35.84 17.98
CA GLU A 53 18.22 -34.91 17.75
C GLU A 53 17.77 -33.72 16.87
N GLU A 54 16.96 -33.97 15.84
CA GLU A 54 16.34 -32.93 15.01
C GLU A 54 15.34 -32.07 15.80
N VAL A 55 14.55 -32.66 16.70
CA VAL A 55 13.61 -31.91 17.57
C VAL A 55 14.35 -31.09 18.62
N ALA A 56 15.41 -31.63 19.22
CA ALA A 56 16.27 -30.90 20.15
C ALA A 56 17.02 -29.75 19.44
N LYS A 57 17.54 -29.98 18.23
CA LYS A 57 18.17 -28.96 17.37
C LYS A 57 17.18 -27.88 16.98
N ALA A 58 15.95 -28.23 16.59
CA ALA A 58 14.91 -27.26 16.25
C ALA A 58 14.52 -26.36 17.44
N THR A 59 14.60 -26.89 18.66
CA THR A 59 14.28 -26.14 19.88
C THR A 59 15.40 -25.16 20.25
N ILE A 60 16.66 -25.57 20.17
CA ILE A 60 17.84 -24.72 20.43
C ILE A 60 18.01 -23.64 19.34
N LEU A 61 17.78 -24.01 18.08
CA LEU A 61 17.75 -23.06 16.95
C LEU A 61 16.68 -22.00 17.14
N LYS A 62 15.49 -22.38 17.62
CA LYS A 62 14.37 -21.45 17.77
C LYS A 62 14.72 -20.30 18.72
N GLU A 63 15.23 -20.61 19.90
CA GLU A 63 15.58 -19.59 20.92
C GLU A 63 16.73 -18.69 20.45
N THR A 64 17.75 -19.27 19.83
CA THR A 64 18.94 -18.54 19.34
C THR A 64 18.58 -17.58 18.21
N TRP A 65 17.70 -17.99 17.29
CA TRP A 65 17.41 -17.23 16.07
C TRP A 65 16.32 -16.17 16.23
N GLU A 66 15.39 -16.35 17.15
CA GLU A 66 14.42 -15.30 17.49
C GLU A 66 15.13 -14.08 18.08
N GLU A 67 16.14 -14.29 18.94
CA GLU A 67 16.95 -13.23 19.52
C GLU A 67 17.98 -12.65 18.53
N GLU A 68 18.76 -13.50 17.85
CA GLU A 68 19.82 -13.04 16.95
C GLU A 68 19.28 -12.37 15.68
N PHE A 69 18.22 -12.93 15.09
CA PHE A 69 17.70 -12.45 13.81
C PHE A 69 16.52 -11.51 13.95
N LYS A 70 16.07 -11.21 15.18
CA LYS A 70 14.93 -10.33 15.46
C LYS A 70 13.73 -10.62 14.55
N SER A 71 13.47 -11.90 14.30
CA SER A 71 12.52 -12.36 13.27
C SER A 71 11.07 -11.90 13.53
N THR A 72 10.79 -11.48 14.76
CA THR A 72 9.53 -10.90 15.23
C THR A 72 9.36 -9.41 14.90
N ASN A 73 10.39 -8.75 14.39
CA ASN A 73 10.44 -7.31 14.19
C ASN A 73 10.17 -6.95 12.73
N GLY A 74 9.61 -5.76 12.49
CA GLY A 74 9.51 -5.25 11.14
C GLY A 74 10.86 -4.74 10.63
N ILE A 75 11.05 -4.73 9.31
CA ILE A 75 12.23 -4.19 8.65
C ILE A 75 11.97 -2.73 8.29
N ILE A 76 12.78 -1.82 8.81
CA ILE A 76 12.86 -0.43 8.41
C ILE A 76 13.69 -0.35 7.13
N VAL A 77 13.15 0.35 6.13
CA VAL A 77 13.84 0.62 4.87
C VAL A 77 14.27 2.07 4.92
N ASP A 78 15.58 2.30 4.89
CA ASP A 78 16.14 3.65 4.73
C ASP A 78 16.67 3.83 3.30
N LYS A 79 17.17 5.04 3.00
CA LYS A 79 17.75 5.43 1.73
C LYS A 79 18.87 4.51 1.25
N TYR A 80 19.66 3.93 2.17
CA TYR A 80 20.88 3.20 1.85
C TYR A 80 20.94 1.77 2.42
N SER A 81 20.03 1.41 3.32
CA SER A 81 20.11 0.15 4.06
C SER A 81 18.73 -0.36 4.47
N ILE A 82 18.72 -1.60 4.93
CA ILE A 82 17.65 -2.14 5.74
C ILE A 82 18.12 -2.32 7.18
N GLU A 83 17.22 -2.03 8.11
CA GLU A 83 17.47 -2.23 9.54
C GLU A 83 16.28 -2.95 10.18
N GLN A 84 16.55 -3.71 11.22
CA GLN A 84 15.50 -4.29 12.05
C GLN A 84 14.95 -3.20 12.97
N SER A 85 13.62 -3.06 13.04
CA SER A 85 12.99 -2.23 14.06
C SER A 85 13.36 -2.71 15.46
N ILE A 86 13.28 -1.82 16.44
CA ILE A 86 13.56 -2.16 17.84
C ILE A 86 12.39 -2.93 18.45
N ASP A 87 11.17 -2.48 18.15
CA ASP A 87 9.95 -3.01 18.75
C ASP A 87 9.39 -4.19 17.93
N PRO A 88 9.06 -5.33 18.58
CA PRO A 88 8.47 -6.46 17.90
C PRO A 88 7.05 -6.13 17.40
N VAL A 89 6.69 -6.75 16.27
CA VAL A 89 5.37 -6.62 15.64
C VAL A 89 4.50 -7.86 15.84
N ILE A 90 5.07 -8.96 16.35
CA ILE A 90 4.38 -10.22 16.68
C ILE A 90 4.72 -10.68 18.11
N ASP A 91 3.75 -11.26 18.82
CA ASP A 91 3.88 -11.69 20.24
C ASP A 91 4.33 -13.15 20.38
N SER A 92 3.97 -14.01 19.44
CA SER A 92 4.19 -15.47 19.55
C SER A 92 4.45 -16.08 18.17
N PRO A 93 5.71 -16.03 17.68
CA PRO A 93 6.07 -16.65 16.41
C PRO A 93 5.79 -18.16 16.44
N LYS A 94 4.99 -18.62 15.48
CA LYS A 94 4.75 -20.05 15.20
C LYS A 94 5.19 -20.36 13.76
N PRO A 95 6.49 -20.25 13.45
CA PRO A 95 6.97 -20.53 12.11
C PRO A 95 6.92 -22.03 11.82
N ILE A 96 6.83 -22.34 10.53
CA ILE A 96 7.14 -23.66 10.00
C ILE A 96 8.64 -23.68 9.72
N ILE A 97 9.33 -24.67 10.27
CA ILE A 97 10.77 -24.84 10.12
C ILE A 97 11.00 -26.09 9.27
N GLU A 98 11.71 -25.92 8.16
CA GLU A 98 12.09 -27.01 7.27
C GLU A 98 13.60 -27.10 7.15
N TYR A 99 14.16 -28.25 7.49
CA TYR A 99 15.54 -28.58 7.21
C TYR A 99 15.65 -29.07 5.78
N LYS A 100 16.38 -28.32 4.96
CA LYS A 100 16.66 -28.69 3.57
C LYS A 100 18.07 -28.25 3.23
N LYS A 101 18.97 -29.22 3.19
CA LYS A 101 20.30 -29.02 2.63
C LYS A 101 20.16 -28.90 1.12
N SER A 102 20.32 -27.67 0.61
CA SER A 102 20.30 -27.36 -0.80
C SER A 102 21.55 -26.55 -1.13
N GLN A 103 22.07 -26.74 -2.33
CA GLN A 103 23.19 -25.97 -2.82
C GLN A 103 22.79 -25.40 -4.17
N ASN A 104 22.91 -24.09 -4.34
CA ASN A 104 22.52 -23.44 -5.58
C ASN A 104 23.53 -22.38 -6.00
N MET A 105 23.62 -22.20 -7.32
CA MET A 105 24.44 -21.15 -7.92
C MET A 105 23.57 -20.28 -8.82
N LYS A 106 23.77 -18.97 -8.68
CA LYS A 106 22.98 -17.98 -9.40
C LYS A 106 23.87 -16.90 -10.01
N ILE A 107 23.58 -16.55 -11.25
CA ILE A 107 24.07 -15.32 -11.88
C ILE A 107 22.83 -14.51 -12.25
N SER A 108 22.69 -13.34 -11.62
CA SER A 108 21.57 -12.43 -11.82
C SER A 108 22.06 -11.15 -12.45
N TYR A 109 21.30 -10.65 -13.42
CA TYR A 109 21.54 -9.35 -14.02
C TYR A 109 20.52 -8.35 -13.47
N ALA A 110 20.99 -7.20 -13.01
CA ALA A 110 20.15 -6.11 -12.54
C ALA A 110 20.26 -4.93 -13.51
N SER A 111 19.13 -4.61 -14.17
CA SER A 111 18.99 -3.45 -15.03
C SER A 111 18.61 -2.17 -14.26
N LYS A 112 18.17 -2.30 -13.01
CA LYS A 112 17.76 -1.21 -12.13
C LYS A 112 18.51 -1.25 -10.81
N LYS A 113 18.80 -0.08 -10.23
CA LYS A 113 19.44 0.02 -8.92
C LYS A 113 18.65 -0.65 -7.80
N CYS A 114 17.32 -0.64 -7.86
CA CYS A 114 16.48 -1.34 -6.88
C CYS A 114 16.66 -2.85 -6.90
N ASP A 115 16.88 -3.44 -8.07
CA ASP A 115 17.11 -4.88 -8.19
C ASP A 115 18.50 -5.24 -7.70
N SER A 116 19.50 -4.38 -7.95
CA SER A 116 20.86 -4.54 -7.42
C SER A 116 20.85 -4.53 -5.90
N PHE A 117 20.22 -3.51 -5.30
CA PHE A 117 20.10 -3.41 -3.85
C PHE A 117 19.42 -4.64 -3.23
N ARG A 118 18.31 -5.10 -3.80
CA ARG A 118 17.61 -6.29 -3.30
C ARG A 118 18.49 -7.54 -3.36
N LEU A 119 19.25 -7.71 -4.45
CA LEU A 119 20.17 -8.83 -4.59
C LEU A 119 21.30 -8.79 -3.55
N SER A 120 21.91 -7.62 -3.31
CA SER A 120 22.99 -7.50 -2.30
C SER A 120 22.50 -7.76 -0.88
N GLU A 121 21.28 -7.32 -0.56
CA GLU A 121 20.67 -7.53 0.75
C GLU A 121 20.02 -8.93 0.90
N GLY A 122 20.02 -9.75 -0.15
CA GLY A 122 19.35 -11.05 -0.16
C GLY A 122 17.82 -10.94 0.01
N ILE A 123 17.20 -9.86 -0.46
CA ILE A 123 15.77 -9.60 -0.31
C ILE A 123 15.01 -10.01 -1.58
N GLU A 124 13.97 -10.80 -1.39
CA GLU A 124 12.98 -11.11 -2.41
C GLU A 124 11.61 -10.61 -1.96
N ILE A 125 10.89 -9.95 -2.86
CA ILE A 125 9.52 -9.51 -2.59
C ILE A 125 8.59 -10.67 -2.92
N ASP A 126 7.69 -11.01 -2.01
CA ASP A 126 6.61 -11.95 -2.31
C ASP A 126 5.89 -11.52 -3.60
N ALA A 127 5.84 -12.42 -4.59
CA ALA A 127 5.28 -12.13 -5.90
C ALA A 127 3.85 -11.56 -5.82
N SER A 128 3.06 -12.00 -4.84
CA SER A 128 1.70 -11.50 -4.59
C SER A 128 1.64 -10.06 -4.07
N SER A 129 2.77 -9.53 -3.58
CA SER A 129 2.85 -8.27 -2.85
C SER A 129 3.59 -7.16 -3.61
N SER A 130 4.11 -7.40 -4.81
CA SER A 130 4.95 -6.43 -5.55
C SER A 130 4.24 -5.10 -5.85
N GLU A 131 3.00 -5.15 -6.34
CA GLU A 131 2.21 -3.95 -6.64
C GLU A 131 1.77 -3.22 -5.35
N ASP A 132 1.40 -4.00 -4.34
CA ASP A 132 1.01 -3.50 -3.03
C ASP A 132 2.16 -2.80 -2.32
N LEU A 133 3.39 -3.29 -2.49
CA LEU A 133 4.59 -2.67 -1.95
C LEU A 133 4.86 -1.31 -2.60
N ARG A 134 4.71 -1.22 -3.92
CA ARG A 134 4.87 0.05 -4.65
C ARG A 134 3.87 1.09 -4.15
N LYS A 135 2.59 0.72 -4.05
CA LYS A 135 1.53 1.60 -3.51
C LYS A 135 1.81 2.02 -2.08
N PHE A 136 2.25 1.09 -1.25
CA PHE A 136 2.56 1.34 0.15
C PHE A 136 3.70 2.35 0.29
N PHE A 137 4.80 2.19 -0.43
CA PHE A 137 5.92 3.14 -0.39
C PHE A 137 5.58 4.50 -0.99
N VAL A 138 4.69 4.56 -1.98
CA VAL A 138 4.12 5.83 -2.46
C VAL A 138 3.30 6.52 -1.36
N LEU A 139 2.43 5.79 -0.66
CA LEU A 139 1.63 6.35 0.44
C LEU A 139 2.50 6.98 1.53
N LEU A 140 3.63 6.32 1.84
CA LEU A 140 4.54 6.78 2.88
C LEU A 140 5.45 7.94 2.45
N ASP A 141 5.22 8.55 1.29
CA ASP A 141 6.08 9.58 0.69
C ASP A 141 7.55 9.13 0.61
N MET A 142 7.78 7.81 0.57
CA MET A 142 9.10 7.23 0.35
C MET A 142 9.41 7.07 -1.14
N HIS A 143 8.49 7.52 -2.00
CA HIS A 143 8.76 7.71 -3.42
C HIS A 143 9.60 8.98 -3.59
N PRO A 144 10.84 8.88 -4.09
CA PRO A 144 11.73 10.03 -4.11
C PRO A 144 11.19 11.13 -5.04
N ARG A 145 11.25 12.41 -4.62
CA ARG A 145 11.06 13.55 -5.55
C ARG A 145 12.14 13.60 -6.63
N ASN A 146 13.27 12.95 -6.38
CA ASN A 146 14.34 12.62 -7.33
C ASN A 146 14.58 11.12 -7.22
N HIS A 147 14.40 10.33 -8.28
CA HIS A 147 14.48 8.84 -8.33
C HIS A 147 15.68 8.15 -7.60
N SER A 148 16.61 8.89 -7.03
CA SER A 148 17.83 8.44 -6.33
C SER A 148 17.69 8.08 -4.86
N ASP A 149 16.63 8.47 -4.14
CA ASP A 149 16.70 8.53 -2.67
C ASP A 149 16.09 7.37 -1.87
N ASN A 150 15.52 6.35 -2.52
CA ASN A 150 15.06 5.13 -1.84
C ASN A 150 15.60 3.92 -2.59
N ALA A 151 16.46 3.13 -1.95
CA ALA A 151 17.10 1.99 -2.60
C ALA A 151 16.09 0.95 -3.12
N PHE A 152 14.93 0.75 -2.46
CA PHE A 152 13.90 -0.20 -2.91
C PHE A 152 13.10 0.27 -4.12
N LEU A 153 13.09 1.56 -4.40
CA LEU A 153 12.31 2.18 -5.50
C LEU A 153 13.20 2.87 -6.54
N ASN A 154 14.51 2.78 -6.40
CA ASN A 154 15.45 3.43 -7.31
C ASN A 154 15.44 2.75 -8.68
N GLU A 155 14.63 3.27 -9.58
CA GLU A 155 14.48 2.75 -10.94
C GLU A 155 15.57 3.26 -11.92
N LEU A 156 16.60 3.96 -11.44
CA LEU A 156 17.72 4.36 -12.29
C LEU A 156 18.38 3.12 -12.89
N GLU A 157 18.72 3.23 -14.17
CA GLU A 157 19.40 2.17 -14.89
C GLU A 157 20.74 1.84 -14.24
N THR A 158 21.04 0.55 -14.19
CA THR A 158 22.34 -0.01 -13.82
C THR A 158 22.60 -1.25 -14.67
N HIS A 159 23.84 -1.70 -14.68
CA HIS A 159 24.26 -2.89 -15.43
C HIS A 159 25.10 -3.73 -14.48
N ASP A 160 24.47 -4.15 -13.37
CA ASP A 160 25.17 -4.87 -12.31
C ASP A 160 24.93 -6.37 -12.48
N VAL A 161 26.00 -7.16 -12.43
CA VAL A 161 25.97 -8.61 -12.42
C VAL A 161 26.20 -9.08 -11.00
N TYR A 162 25.27 -9.86 -10.48
CA TYR A 162 25.32 -10.41 -9.14
C TYR A 162 25.52 -11.92 -9.22
N CYS A 163 26.60 -12.38 -8.60
CA CYS A 163 27.03 -13.76 -8.58
C CYS A 163 26.90 -14.30 -7.17
N GLU A 164 26.24 -15.45 -7.03
CA GLU A 164 25.95 -16.08 -5.75
C GLU A 164 26.19 -17.59 -5.82
N ILE A 165 26.77 -18.12 -4.75
CA ILE A 165 26.80 -19.54 -4.43
C ILE A 165 26.26 -19.67 -3.02
N ALA A 166 25.12 -20.35 -2.86
CA ALA A 166 24.46 -20.52 -1.58
C ALA A 166 24.38 -22.00 -1.20
N SER A 167 24.61 -22.28 0.08
CA SER A 167 24.29 -23.54 0.71
C SER A 167 23.21 -23.30 1.75
N GLU A 168 21.96 -23.52 1.35
CA GLU A 168 20.77 -23.42 2.19
C GLU A 168 20.72 -24.61 3.13
N GLN A 169 20.40 -24.37 4.40
CA GLN A 169 20.32 -25.42 5.43
C GLN A 169 18.92 -25.49 6.01
N VAL A 170 18.36 -24.33 6.34
CA VAL A 170 17.06 -24.24 7.01
C VAL A 170 16.23 -23.14 6.36
N SER A 171 14.94 -23.40 6.23
CA SER A 171 13.98 -22.37 5.90
C SER A 171 12.97 -22.21 7.04
N ILE A 172 12.67 -20.96 7.37
CA ILE A 172 11.72 -20.58 8.41
C ILE A 172 10.63 -19.77 7.72
N GLU A 173 9.40 -20.22 7.80
CA GLU A 173 8.27 -19.60 7.11
C GLU A 173 7.13 -19.26 8.07
N TYR A 174 6.65 -18.02 7.99
CA TYR A 174 5.55 -17.50 8.77
C TYR A 174 4.27 -17.51 7.94
N ASN A 175 3.25 -18.23 8.41
CA ASN A 175 1.92 -18.10 7.86
C ASN A 175 1.26 -16.81 8.36
N ILE A 176 1.23 -15.79 7.51
CA ILE A 176 0.67 -14.46 7.81
C ILE A 176 -0.77 -14.51 8.34
N GLN A 177 -1.55 -15.53 7.97
CA GLN A 177 -2.96 -15.67 8.39
C GLN A 177 -3.08 -16.06 9.88
N ASN A 178 -2.04 -16.67 10.45
CA ASN A 178 -2.02 -17.21 11.80
C ASN A 178 -1.08 -16.44 12.75
N ILE A 179 -0.64 -15.25 12.34
CA ILE A 179 0.24 -14.40 13.15
C ILE A 179 -0.59 -13.63 14.19
N GLU A 180 -0.14 -13.69 15.44
CA GLU A 180 -0.63 -12.82 16.52
C GLU A 180 0.27 -11.58 16.61
N ILE A 181 -0.27 -10.44 16.17
CA ILE A 181 0.42 -9.13 16.22
C ILE A 181 0.41 -8.55 17.63
N THR A 182 1.46 -7.79 17.98
CA THR A 182 1.55 -7.16 19.30
C THR A 182 0.42 -6.17 19.55
N ALA A 183 -0.04 -6.10 20.79
CA ALA A 183 -1.06 -5.11 21.20
C ALA A 183 -0.60 -3.67 20.93
N GLU A 184 0.69 -3.39 21.14
CA GLU A 184 1.27 -2.07 20.92
C GLU A 184 1.19 -1.65 19.45
N PHE A 185 1.64 -2.52 18.53
CA PHE A 185 1.59 -2.23 17.09
C PHE A 185 0.14 -2.08 16.61
N LYS A 186 -0.73 -2.99 17.04
CA LYS A 186 -2.16 -2.98 16.71
C LYS A 186 -2.84 -1.69 17.16
N ASP A 187 -2.58 -1.24 18.39
CA ASP A 187 -3.14 -0.03 18.95
C ASP A 187 -2.58 1.23 18.30
N ALA A 188 -1.28 1.24 17.96
CA ALA A 188 -0.65 2.35 17.25
C ALA A 188 -1.29 2.57 15.88
N ILE A 189 -1.51 1.49 15.11
CA ILE A 189 -2.25 1.53 13.85
C ILE A 189 -3.70 2.01 14.08
N GLY A 190 -4.40 1.44 15.06
CA GLY A 190 -5.78 1.84 15.37
C GLY A 190 -5.92 3.31 15.76
N LYS A 191 -4.95 3.87 16.49
CA LYS A 191 -4.90 5.29 16.83
C LYS A 191 -4.60 6.16 15.61
N ALA A 192 -3.60 5.78 14.80
CA ALA A 192 -3.23 6.50 13.59
C ALA A 192 -4.40 6.57 12.59
N LEU A 193 -5.14 5.47 12.44
CA LEU A 193 -6.34 5.46 11.58
C LEU A 193 -7.42 6.38 12.14
N LYS A 194 -7.62 6.52 13.45
CA LYS A 194 -8.70 7.39 13.99
C LYS A 194 -8.47 8.89 13.85
N THR A 195 -7.28 9.37 13.47
CA THR A 195 -7.01 10.81 13.38
C THR A 195 -7.45 11.39 12.04
N ASN A 196 -7.49 12.72 11.92
CA ASN A 196 -7.82 13.38 10.66
C ASN A 196 -6.65 13.47 9.67
N THR A 197 -5.45 13.05 10.09
CA THR A 197 -4.22 13.01 9.29
C THR A 197 -3.65 11.58 9.25
N PRO A 198 -4.45 10.57 8.85
CA PRO A 198 -4.10 9.17 9.05
C PRO A 198 -2.80 8.77 8.35
N ILE A 199 -2.51 9.37 7.19
CA ILE A 199 -1.30 9.05 6.40
C ILE A 199 -0.03 9.47 7.14
N GLU A 200 0.01 10.67 7.71
CA GLU A 200 1.17 11.14 8.49
C GLU A 200 1.36 10.32 9.76
N ASP A 201 0.27 9.93 10.39
CA ASP A 201 0.32 9.14 11.62
C ASP A 201 0.78 7.71 11.33
N LEU A 202 0.28 7.10 10.26
CA LEU A 202 0.75 5.80 9.79
C LEU A 202 2.23 5.80 9.43
N LYS A 203 2.74 6.85 8.76
CA LYS A 203 4.18 6.99 8.52
C LYS A 203 4.98 6.96 9.81
N ARG A 204 4.55 7.67 10.85
CA ARG A 204 5.22 7.63 12.15
C ARG A 204 5.20 6.24 12.76
N VAL A 205 4.08 5.51 12.63
CA VAL A 205 3.98 4.12 13.08
C VAL A 205 4.95 3.22 12.30
N PHE A 206 4.95 3.26 10.97
CA PHE A 206 5.83 2.40 10.15
C PHE A 206 7.31 2.77 10.25
N ASN A 207 7.66 4.04 10.50
CA ASN A 207 9.03 4.43 10.80
C ASN A 207 9.52 3.86 12.15
N LYS A 208 8.60 3.61 13.09
CA LYS A 208 8.92 2.98 14.39
C LYS A 208 9.00 1.46 14.28
N PHE A 209 7.95 0.83 13.75
CA PHE A 209 7.77 -0.62 13.76
C PHE A 209 8.31 -1.33 12.51
N GLY A 210 8.73 -0.59 11.48
CA GLY A 210 9.17 -1.13 10.21
C GLY A 210 8.16 -0.97 9.08
N HIS A 211 8.64 -1.17 7.87
CA HIS A 211 7.91 -1.04 6.62
C HIS A 211 7.57 -2.40 6.00
N LEU A 212 8.43 -3.39 6.23
CA LEU A 212 8.28 -4.74 5.70
C LEU A 212 8.22 -5.73 6.84
N PHE A 213 7.65 -6.90 6.56
CA PHE A 213 7.70 -8.06 7.43
C PHE A 213 8.34 -9.22 6.68
N THR A 214 9.20 -9.99 7.36
CA THR A 214 9.84 -11.16 6.75
C THR A 214 8.90 -12.35 6.87
N THR A 215 8.39 -12.84 5.75
CA THR A 215 7.49 -14.00 5.69
C THR A 215 8.26 -15.30 5.61
N LYS A 216 9.45 -15.29 5.01
CA LYS A 216 10.34 -16.45 4.98
C LYS A 216 11.79 -16.04 5.09
N ILE A 217 12.55 -16.80 5.85
CA ILE A 217 14.00 -16.67 6.00
C ILE A 217 14.63 -17.96 5.50
N ILE A 218 15.71 -17.85 4.74
CA ILE A 218 16.60 -18.97 4.42
C ILE A 218 17.92 -18.72 5.12
N ILE A 219 18.34 -19.72 5.89
CA ILE A 219 19.54 -19.70 6.71
C ILE A 219 20.54 -20.70 6.13
N GLY A 220 21.80 -20.29 6.11
CA GLY A 220 22.91 -21.13 5.66
C GLY A 220 24.16 -20.32 5.40
N ASN A 221 24.90 -20.71 4.36
CA ASN A 221 26.15 -20.07 3.98
C ASN A 221 26.03 -19.50 2.56
N LYS A 222 26.60 -18.33 2.32
CA LYS A 222 26.55 -17.68 1.01
C LYS A 222 27.90 -17.04 0.67
N LEU A 223 28.34 -17.27 -0.55
CA LEU A 223 29.34 -16.47 -1.23
C LEU A 223 28.65 -15.54 -2.22
N GLN A 224 29.00 -14.26 -2.20
CA GLN A 224 28.38 -13.28 -3.09
C GLN A 224 29.38 -12.26 -3.64
N ARG A 225 29.09 -11.75 -4.82
CA ARG A 225 29.78 -10.59 -5.39
C ARG A 225 28.91 -9.86 -6.39
N MET A 226 29.01 -8.54 -6.37
CA MET A 226 28.39 -7.68 -7.37
C MET A 226 29.47 -6.98 -8.20
N VAL A 227 29.32 -7.05 -9.52
CA VAL A 227 30.22 -6.40 -10.49
C VAL A 227 29.42 -5.42 -11.32
N ARG A 228 29.90 -4.18 -11.41
CA ARG A 228 29.32 -3.16 -12.29
C ARG A 228 29.96 -3.22 -13.66
N LEU A 229 29.16 -3.43 -14.70
CA LEU A 229 29.63 -3.43 -16.08
C LEU A 229 29.79 -2.00 -16.59
N ASN A 230 30.93 -1.72 -17.23
CA ASN A 230 31.23 -0.43 -17.84
C ASN A 230 31.15 -0.54 -19.37
N GLY A 231 30.00 -0.20 -19.98
CA GLY A 231 29.92 0.00 -21.44
C GLY A 231 28.59 -0.33 -22.10
N GLU A 232 28.36 0.22 -23.30
CA GLU A 232 27.16 -0.02 -24.13
C GLU A 232 27.11 -1.41 -24.80
N LYS A 233 28.24 -2.12 -24.84
CA LYS A 233 28.38 -3.39 -25.59
C LYS A 233 27.84 -4.63 -24.86
N ASP A 234 27.59 -4.53 -23.56
CA ASP A 234 27.11 -5.65 -22.74
C ASP A 234 25.59 -5.58 -22.54
N LYS A 235 24.81 -5.18 -23.54
CA LYS A 235 23.34 -5.07 -23.42
C LYS A 235 22.57 -6.25 -23.99
N GLU A 236 23.21 -7.06 -24.83
CA GLU A 236 22.55 -8.15 -25.56
C GLU A 236 22.90 -9.51 -24.90
N ASN A 237 21.88 -10.19 -24.36
CA ASN A 237 21.87 -11.57 -23.84
C ASN A 237 22.11 -11.82 -22.33
N HIS A 238 21.58 -10.98 -21.44
CA HIS A 238 21.59 -11.30 -20.00
C HIS A 238 20.34 -12.05 -19.55
N VAL A 239 20.40 -13.38 -19.63
CA VAL A 239 19.43 -14.28 -18.98
C VAL A 239 19.93 -14.54 -17.56
N SER A 240 19.06 -14.43 -16.55
CA SER A 240 19.36 -14.91 -15.20
C SER A 240 19.56 -16.42 -15.23
N ILE A 241 20.76 -16.88 -14.87
CA ILE A 241 21.13 -18.29 -14.97
C ILE A 241 21.04 -18.89 -13.57
N TYR A 242 20.21 -19.92 -13.43
CA TYR A 242 20.01 -20.69 -12.21
C TYR A 242 20.43 -22.13 -12.46
N HIS A 243 21.32 -22.66 -11.62
CA HIS A 243 21.74 -24.06 -11.68
C HIS A 243 21.76 -24.68 -10.28
N ASP A 244 21.24 -25.89 -10.17
CA ASP A 244 21.48 -26.76 -9.02
C ASP A 244 22.94 -27.24 -9.03
N ILE A 245 23.60 -27.30 -7.87
CA ILE A 245 25.04 -27.63 -7.81
C ILE A 245 25.26 -29.13 -8.00
N GLY A 246 25.64 -29.51 -9.22
CA GLY A 246 26.43 -30.71 -9.50
C GLY A 246 27.87 -30.35 -9.90
N ASN A 247 28.80 -31.31 -9.91
CA ASN A 247 30.21 -31.06 -10.27
C ASN A 247 30.38 -30.50 -11.70
N GLU A 248 29.56 -30.94 -12.65
CA GLU A 248 29.53 -30.37 -14.01
C GLU A 248 28.98 -28.93 -14.01
N SER A 249 28.04 -28.61 -13.10
CA SER A 249 27.45 -27.28 -12.95
C SER A 249 28.45 -26.24 -12.45
N LEU A 250 29.39 -26.59 -11.55
CA LEU A 250 30.37 -25.64 -11.00
C LEU A 250 31.39 -25.21 -12.07
N SER A 251 31.87 -26.13 -12.89
CA SER A 251 32.77 -25.81 -14.01
C SER A 251 32.08 -24.90 -15.03
N LEU A 252 30.84 -25.22 -15.40
CA LEU A 252 30.03 -24.39 -16.30
C LEU A 252 29.75 -23.00 -15.71
N TRP A 253 29.49 -22.93 -14.40
CA TRP A 253 29.29 -21.65 -13.71
C TRP A 253 30.57 -20.80 -13.71
N LYS A 254 31.74 -21.42 -13.47
CA LYS A 254 33.05 -20.76 -13.55
C LYS A 254 33.37 -20.21 -14.94
N GLU A 255 33.01 -20.94 -15.99
CA GLU A 255 33.11 -20.45 -17.38
C GLU A 255 32.21 -19.24 -17.62
N LYS A 256 30.97 -19.28 -17.12
CA LYS A 256 29.99 -18.20 -17.30
C LYS A 256 30.30 -16.93 -16.53
N ILE A 257 30.95 -17.03 -15.36
CA ILE A 257 31.34 -15.85 -14.59
C ILE A 257 32.62 -15.19 -15.13
N GLN A 258 33.50 -15.95 -15.81
CA GLN A 258 34.80 -15.48 -16.31
C GLN A 258 34.79 -14.11 -17.04
N PRO A 259 33.78 -13.78 -17.88
CA PRO A 259 33.73 -12.47 -18.54
C PRO A 259 33.50 -11.30 -17.59
N TYR A 260 32.89 -11.55 -16.42
CA TYR A 260 32.51 -10.53 -15.44
C TYR A 260 33.49 -10.48 -14.28
N ASP A 261 33.89 -11.65 -13.76
CA ASP A 261 34.82 -11.78 -12.65
C ASP A 261 35.50 -13.14 -12.62
N SER A 262 36.80 -13.15 -12.34
CA SER A 262 37.58 -14.38 -12.19
C SER A 262 38.37 -14.47 -10.89
N SER A 263 38.19 -13.50 -9.97
CA SER A 263 39.11 -13.35 -8.84
C SER A 263 38.61 -14.06 -7.58
N TYR A 264 37.50 -13.61 -6.99
CA TYR A 264 37.01 -14.12 -5.70
C TYR A 264 35.53 -13.78 -5.47
N LEU A 265 34.90 -14.41 -4.48
CA LEU A 265 33.60 -14.03 -3.91
C LEU A 265 33.77 -13.68 -2.42
N TRP A 266 32.85 -12.92 -1.84
CA TRP A 266 32.86 -12.59 -0.41
C TRP A 266 31.97 -13.55 0.38
N THR A 267 32.43 -13.99 1.56
CA THR A 267 31.57 -14.58 2.59
C THR A 267 30.64 -13.51 3.18
N MET A 268 29.66 -13.94 3.96
CA MET A 268 28.79 -13.03 4.71
C MET A 268 29.55 -12.23 5.78
N ASP A 269 30.66 -12.76 6.29
CA ASP A 269 31.57 -12.09 7.24
C ASP A 269 32.57 -11.13 6.57
N GLY A 270 32.61 -11.09 5.24
CA GLY A 270 33.49 -10.20 4.48
C GLY A 270 34.87 -10.79 4.16
N ASP A 271 35.05 -12.10 4.30
CA ASP A 271 36.29 -12.78 3.90
C ASP A 271 36.25 -13.14 2.41
N PRO A 272 37.35 -12.92 1.66
CA PRO A 272 37.41 -13.28 0.25
C PRO A 272 37.73 -14.76 0.06
N ILE A 273 36.98 -15.44 -0.80
CA ILE A 273 37.22 -16.82 -1.26
C ILE A 273 37.55 -16.79 -2.75
N GLU A 274 38.76 -17.22 -3.11
CA GLU A 274 39.17 -17.31 -4.52
C GLU A 274 38.34 -18.35 -5.29
N ILE A 275 38.12 -18.12 -6.59
CA ILE A 275 37.24 -19.00 -7.39
C ILE A 275 37.75 -20.46 -7.45
N ASN A 276 39.07 -20.66 -7.44
CA ASN A 276 39.71 -21.98 -7.37
C ASN A 276 39.47 -22.69 -6.02
N GLN A 277 39.21 -21.95 -4.95
CA GLN A 277 38.97 -22.45 -3.59
C GLN A 277 37.50 -22.76 -3.30
N ILE A 278 36.56 -22.34 -4.15
CA ILE A 278 35.11 -22.56 -3.96
C ILE A 278 34.76 -24.05 -3.71
N SER A 279 35.39 -24.98 -4.43
CA SER A 279 35.14 -26.42 -4.24
C SER A 279 35.52 -26.86 -2.82
N ASN A 280 36.69 -26.44 -2.35
CA ASN A 280 37.15 -26.71 -0.99
C ASN A 280 36.22 -26.04 0.03
N TRP A 281 35.84 -24.79 -0.19
CA TRP A 281 34.89 -24.07 0.67
C TRP A 281 33.59 -24.86 0.83
N LEU A 282 32.95 -25.29 -0.26
CA LEU A 282 31.71 -26.09 -0.26
C LEU A 282 31.83 -27.42 0.52
N GLU A 283 32.99 -28.07 0.46
CA GLU A 283 33.27 -29.32 1.19
C GLU A 283 33.55 -29.09 2.69
N THR A 284 34.13 -27.93 3.02
CA THR A 284 34.52 -27.55 4.39
C THR A 284 33.43 -26.83 5.18
N ILE A 285 32.28 -26.48 4.55
CA ILE A 285 31.17 -25.84 5.25
C ILE A 285 30.80 -26.69 6.47
N PRO A 286 30.94 -26.15 7.71
CA PRO A 286 30.66 -26.91 8.91
C PRO A 286 29.24 -27.46 8.88
N LEU A 287 29.10 -28.73 9.26
CA LEU A 287 27.80 -29.35 9.48
C LEU A 287 27.02 -28.72 10.66
N PHE A 288 27.65 -27.83 11.44
CA PHE A 288 27.12 -27.30 12.71
C PHE A 288 27.06 -25.77 12.76
N GLU A 289 25.84 -25.25 12.61
CA GLU A 289 25.08 -24.20 13.33
C GLU A 289 25.70 -22.87 13.81
N LEU A 290 26.99 -22.76 14.19
CA LEU A 290 27.53 -21.53 14.83
C LEU A 290 27.88 -20.38 13.87
N GLU A 291 27.94 -20.64 12.56
CA GLU A 291 28.35 -19.66 11.53
C GLU A 291 27.26 -19.47 10.45
N TRP A 292 26.03 -19.91 10.71
CA TRP A 292 24.96 -19.75 9.72
C TRP A 292 24.39 -18.34 9.71
N HIS A 293 24.17 -17.83 8.51
CA HIS A 293 23.71 -16.48 8.24
C HIS A 293 22.33 -16.49 7.60
N ILE A 294 21.63 -15.37 7.71
CA ILE A 294 20.48 -15.11 6.84
C ILE A 294 21.01 -14.78 5.45
N ILE A 295 20.84 -15.73 4.54
CA ILE A 295 21.33 -15.62 3.16
C ILE A 295 20.24 -15.08 2.23
N LYS A 296 18.97 -15.25 2.62
CA LYS A 296 17.80 -14.75 1.88
C LYS A 296 16.60 -14.45 2.78
N ARG A 297 15.87 -13.38 2.47
CA ARG A 297 14.60 -12.98 3.09
C ARG A 297 13.51 -12.82 2.02
N ILE A 298 12.36 -13.44 2.23
CA ILE A 298 11.14 -13.12 1.49
C ILE A 298 10.32 -12.15 2.33
N VAL A 299 9.93 -11.02 1.74
CA VAL A 299 9.29 -9.92 2.46
C VAL A 299 7.95 -9.52 1.87
N THR A 300 7.06 -9.04 2.72
CA THR A 300 5.76 -8.43 2.38
C THR A 300 5.63 -7.06 3.07
N PRO A 301 4.83 -6.11 2.56
CA PRO A 301 4.53 -4.89 3.29
C PRO A 301 3.99 -5.17 4.69
N LEU A 302 4.49 -4.47 5.72
CA LEU A 302 4.13 -4.77 7.11
C LEU A 302 2.62 -4.68 7.35
N TYR A 303 1.90 -3.76 6.69
CA TYR A 303 0.45 -3.65 6.85
C TYR A 303 -0.32 -4.92 6.44
N LYS A 304 0.26 -5.84 5.66
CA LYS A 304 -0.36 -7.10 5.26
C LYS A 304 -0.48 -8.11 6.41
N ILE A 305 0.24 -7.95 7.53
CA ILE A 305 0.07 -8.83 8.70
C ILE A 305 -1.08 -8.38 9.61
N LEU A 306 -1.65 -7.19 9.36
CA LEU A 306 -2.77 -6.67 10.14
C LEU A 306 -4.07 -7.43 9.83
N CYS A 307 -5.02 -7.30 10.76
CA CYS A 307 -6.36 -7.84 10.57
C CYS A 307 -7.06 -7.22 9.35
N ILE A 308 -8.03 -7.95 8.78
CA ILE A 308 -8.69 -7.57 7.52
C ILE A 308 -9.28 -6.16 7.55
N ASN A 309 -9.81 -5.71 8.68
CA ASN A 309 -10.43 -4.38 8.80
C ASN A 309 -9.39 -3.27 8.72
N GLN A 310 -8.32 -3.34 9.52
CA GLN A 310 -7.23 -2.35 9.50
C GLN A 310 -6.52 -2.33 8.14
N ARG A 311 -6.32 -3.51 7.54
CA ARG A 311 -5.73 -3.63 6.20
C ARG A 311 -6.56 -2.91 5.15
N LYS A 312 -7.87 -3.16 5.12
CA LYS A 312 -8.80 -2.50 4.18
C LYS A 312 -8.82 -0.99 4.37
N GLU A 313 -8.78 -0.50 5.62
CA GLU A 313 -8.71 0.93 5.88
C GLU A 313 -7.43 1.57 5.35
N ILE A 314 -6.28 0.92 5.52
CA ILE A 314 -5.01 1.38 4.94
C ILE A 314 -5.04 1.30 3.41
N GLU A 315 -5.59 0.23 2.84
CA GLU A 315 -5.71 0.04 1.39
C GLU A 315 -6.60 1.11 0.73
N LYS A 316 -7.65 1.58 1.41
CA LYS A 316 -8.46 2.72 0.96
C LYS A 316 -7.61 3.99 0.81
N LEU A 317 -6.57 4.18 1.63
CA LEU A 317 -5.68 5.34 1.55
C LEU A 317 -4.72 5.29 0.36
N PHE A 318 -4.47 4.11 -0.23
CA PHE A 318 -3.68 3.97 -1.47
C PHE A 318 -4.40 4.51 -2.70
N SER A 319 -5.72 4.68 -2.60
CA SER A 319 -6.55 5.12 -3.71
C SER A 319 -6.18 6.54 -4.14
N LYS A 320 -5.98 6.73 -5.44
CA LYS A 320 -5.92 8.06 -6.06
C LYS A 320 -7.30 8.65 -6.34
N GLN A 321 -8.36 8.01 -5.86
CA GLN A 321 -9.72 8.48 -6.04
C GLN A 321 -10.02 9.64 -5.10
N ASP A 322 -10.97 10.46 -5.52
CA ASP A 322 -11.53 11.50 -4.67
C ASP A 322 -12.39 10.87 -3.58
N HIS A 323 -12.30 11.42 -2.37
CA HIS A 323 -13.16 11.09 -1.25
C HIS A 323 -13.77 12.36 -0.66
N ILE A 324 -14.87 12.22 0.09
CA ILE A 324 -15.33 13.30 0.96
C ILE A 324 -14.33 13.39 2.11
N LEU A 325 -13.52 14.43 2.14
CA LEU A 325 -12.49 14.60 3.15
C LEU A 325 -13.01 15.32 4.39
N ILE A 326 -13.95 16.26 4.20
CA ILE A 326 -14.57 17.06 5.26
C ILE A 326 -16.05 17.24 4.92
N THR A 327 -16.93 17.14 5.92
CA THR A 327 -18.31 17.64 5.86
C THR A 327 -18.50 18.57 7.04
N ASN A 328 -18.98 19.79 6.81
CA ASN A 328 -19.17 20.76 7.88
C ASN A 328 -20.32 21.72 7.59
N THR A 329 -20.80 22.39 8.64
CA THR A 329 -21.80 23.44 8.58
C THR A 329 -21.24 24.69 9.24
N THR A 330 -21.26 25.82 8.54
CA THR A 330 -20.69 27.08 9.02
C THR A 330 -21.76 28.16 9.04
N GLU A 331 -21.91 28.82 10.18
CA GLU A 331 -22.84 29.95 10.32
C GLU A 331 -22.44 31.12 9.41
N ILE A 332 -23.42 31.75 8.78
CA ILE A 332 -23.21 32.91 7.92
C ILE A 332 -23.39 34.19 8.73
N LEU A 333 -22.28 34.78 9.15
CA LEU A 333 -22.28 35.94 10.05
C LEU A 333 -22.59 37.26 9.34
N ALA A 334 -22.32 37.35 8.03
CA ALA A 334 -22.38 38.60 7.29
C ALA A 334 -23.14 38.44 5.96
N PHE A 335 -24.37 37.92 5.98
CA PHE A 335 -25.14 37.67 4.74
C PHE A 335 -25.23 38.91 3.82
N ASN A 336 -25.30 40.11 4.41
CA ASN A 336 -25.42 41.38 3.68
C ASN A 336 -24.15 41.78 2.90
N THR A 337 -22.96 41.30 3.26
CA THR A 337 -21.72 41.60 2.53
C THR A 337 -21.56 40.73 1.29
N GLY A 338 -22.35 39.65 1.16
CA GLY A 338 -22.28 38.72 0.03
C GLY A 338 -21.04 37.83 0.02
N TYR A 339 -20.21 37.88 1.07
CA TYR A 339 -18.89 37.24 1.13
C TYR A 339 -18.54 36.77 2.54
N GLN A 340 -17.97 35.56 2.65
CA GLN A 340 -17.36 35.05 3.88
C GLN A 340 -16.12 34.21 3.58
N ARG A 341 -15.08 34.38 4.39
CA ARG A 341 -13.91 33.50 4.41
C ARG A 341 -14.16 32.34 5.37
N ILE A 342 -13.89 31.12 4.91
CA ILE A 342 -13.93 29.90 5.73
C ILE A 342 -12.50 29.41 5.85
N GLU A 343 -12.03 29.30 7.09
CA GLU A 343 -10.70 28.84 7.43
C GLU A 343 -10.76 27.39 7.92
N PHE A 344 -9.75 26.60 7.56
CA PHE A 344 -9.61 25.25 8.07
C PHE A 344 -8.95 25.27 9.43
N ASN A 345 -9.36 24.35 10.31
CA ASN A 345 -8.75 24.18 11.64
C ASN A 345 -7.26 23.81 11.56
N SER A 346 -6.84 23.21 10.45
CA SER A 346 -5.46 22.81 10.18
C SER A 346 -5.11 23.07 8.72
N LYS A 347 -3.85 23.45 8.48
CA LYS A 347 -3.30 23.60 7.13
C LYS A 347 -3.32 22.26 6.37
N LEU A 348 -3.83 22.27 5.15
CA LEU A 348 -3.78 21.13 4.23
C LEU A 348 -2.42 21.07 3.50
N LYS A 349 -2.06 19.91 2.96
CA LYS A 349 -0.81 19.77 2.16
C LYS A 349 -0.91 20.41 0.78
N SER A 350 -2.11 20.44 0.21
CA SER A 350 -2.36 20.88 -1.16
C SER A 350 -3.71 21.59 -1.29
N ARG A 351 -3.81 22.47 -2.29
CA ARG A 351 -5.03 23.16 -2.71
C ARG A 351 -5.82 22.42 -3.79
N ASN A 352 -5.40 21.21 -4.17
CA ASN A 352 -6.02 20.37 -5.21
C ASN A 352 -7.34 19.73 -4.75
N TYR A 353 -8.22 20.52 -4.15
CA TYR A 353 -9.51 20.06 -3.66
C TYR A 353 -10.66 20.80 -4.36
N GLN A 354 -11.82 20.18 -4.28
CA GLN A 354 -13.10 20.71 -4.72
C GLN A 354 -13.98 20.98 -3.50
N ILE A 355 -14.86 21.97 -3.63
CA ILE A 355 -15.85 22.28 -2.58
C ILE A 355 -17.22 22.24 -3.22
N PHE A 356 -18.14 21.62 -2.53
CA PHE A 356 -19.56 21.63 -2.84
C PHE A 356 -20.30 22.10 -1.60
N GLY A 357 -21.37 22.86 -1.77
CA GLY A 357 -22.16 23.30 -0.64
C GLY A 357 -23.38 24.10 -1.05
N LYS A 358 -24.19 24.43 -0.06
CA LYS A 358 -25.47 25.14 -0.21
C LYS A 358 -25.77 25.95 1.04
N ILE A 359 -26.60 26.98 0.88
CA ILE A 359 -27.11 27.75 2.01
C ILE A 359 -28.44 27.17 2.46
N VAL A 360 -28.53 26.91 3.76
CA VAL A 360 -29.71 26.36 4.43
C VAL A 360 -30.20 27.31 5.51
N ASP A 361 -31.49 27.20 5.83
CA ASP A 361 -32.10 27.85 6.98
C ASP A 361 -31.82 27.10 8.30
N ALA A 362 -32.38 27.58 9.42
CA ALA A 362 -32.25 26.97 10.74
C ALA A 362 -32.72 25.51 10.80
N ASN A 363 -33.60 25.11 9.88
CA ASN A 363 -34.19 23.78 9.82
C ASN A 363 -33.43 22.86 8.83
N GLY A 364 -32.29 23.30 8.30
CA GLY A 364 -31.53 22.57 7.27
C GLY A 364 -32.20 22.57 5.90
N LYS A 365 -33.24 23.40 5.69
CA LYS A 365 -33.92 23.51 4.41
C LYS A 365 -33.12 24.43 3.50
N GLU A 366 -32.81 23.93 2.31
CA GLU A 366 -32.16 24.71 1.27
C GLU A 366 -33.05 25.88 0.83
N LEU A 367 -32.44 27.06 0.73
CA LEU A 367 -33.16 28.25 0.37
C LEU A 367 -33.25 28.40 -1.16
N PRO A 368 -34.47 28.40 -1.73
CA PRO A 368 -34.63 28.60 -3.16
C PRO A 368 -34.12 30.00 -3.54
N ASN A 369 -33.40 30.07 -4.66
CA ASN A 369 -32.84 31.29 -5.24
C ASN A 369 -31.61 31.90 -4.56
N ILE A 370 -30.96 31.19 -3.64
CA ILE A 370 -29.62 31.56 -3.17
C ILE A 370 -28.60 30.65 -3.82
N TYR A 371 -27.67 31.23 -4.58
CA TYR A 371 -26.62 30.52 -5.29
C TYR A 371 -25.28 30.81 -4.64
N VAL A 372 -24.51 29.76 -4.36
CA VAL A 372 -23.18 29.89 -3.77
C VAL A 372 -22.10 29.74 -4.83
N LYS A 373 -21.05 30.54 -4.69
CA LYS A 373 -19.83 30.47 -5.49
C LYS A 373 -18.62 30.33 -4.57
N PHE A 374 -17.87 29.26 -4.75
CA PHE A 374 -16.61 29.03 -4.05
C PHE A 374 -15.44 29.64 -4.83
N SER A 375 -14.52 30.28 -4.13
CA SER A 375 -13.39 31.01 -4.74
C SER A 375 -12.21 31.07 -3.77
N LEU A 376 -11.07 31.58 -4.25
CA LEU A 376 -9.87 31.85 -3.42
C LEU A 376 -9.42 30.63 -2.59
N LYS A 377 -9.43 29.45 -3.21
CA LYS A 377 -8.98 28.19 -2.58
C LYS A 377 -7.50 28.25 -2.22
N SER A 378 -7.15 27.76 -1.05
CA SER A 378 -5.80 27.71 -0.49
C SER A 378 -5.69 26.58 0.54
N GLU A 379 -4.48 26.28 0.97
CA GLU A 379 -4.20 25.29 2.01
C GLU A 379 -4.81 25.63 3.37
N TYR A 380 -5.22 26.89 3.56
CA TYR A 380 -5.79 27.41 4.82
C TYR A 380 -7.30 27.58 4.78
N GLY A 381 -7.94 27.41 3.62
CA GLY A 381 -9.37 27.67 3.50
C GLY A 381 -9.80 28.17 2.13
N PHE A 382 -11.04 28.62 2.06
CA PHE A 382 -11.68 29.11 0.85
C PHE A 382 -12.63 30.26 1.15
N SER A 383 -13.03 30.97 0.12
CA SER A 383 -14.03 32.03 0.23
C SER A 383 -15.32 31.60 -0.44
N VAL A 384 -16.43 31.86 0.24
CA VAL A 384 -17.78 31.69 -0.30
C VAL A 384 -18.36 33.06 -0.61
N ASN A 385 -18.93 33.19 -1.80
CA ASN A 385 -19.80 34.30 -2.18
C ASN A 385 -21.20 33.75 -2.41
N TRP A 386 -22.23 34.54 -2.16
CA TRP A 386 -23.59 34.13 -2.52
C TRP A 386 -24.33 35.24 -3.26
N ILE A 387 -25.17 34.81 -4.19
CA ILE A 387 -26.01 35.68 -4.99
C ILE A 387 -27.45 35.24 -4.81
N ARG A 388 -28.30 36.21 -4.54
CA ARG A 388 -29.74 36.03 -4.52
C ARG A 388 -30.30 36.33 -5.91
N ALA A 389 -31.00 35.38 -6.51
CA ALA A 389 -31.80 35.63 -7.71
C ALA A 389 -33.27 35.87 -7.35
N GLY A 390 -34.00 36.62 -8.18
CA GLY A 390 -35.45 36.81 -8.03
C GLY A 390 -35.87 37.95 -7.09
N ASP A 391 -37.19 38.01 -6.85
CA ASP A 391 -37.93 39.16 -6.34
C ASP A 391 -37.33 39.85 -5.10
N LYS A 392 -37.34 41.18 -5.14
CA LYS A 392 -37.00 42.08 -4.02
C LYS A 392 -37.85 41.82 -2.76
N ASN A 393 -39.00 41.15 -2.91
CA ASN A 393 -39.96 40.85 -1.85
C ASN A 393 -39.71 39.53 -1.08
N PHE A 394 -38.71 38.72 -1.44
CA PHE A 394 -38.40 37.51 -0.66
C PHE A 394 -37.74 37.91 0.68
N SER A 395 -38.51 37.90 1.77
CA SER A 395 -37.97 38.19 3.11
C SER A 395 -37.26 36.94 3.64
N ILE A 396 -35.93 36.97 3.67
CA ILE A 396 -35.13 35.91 4.32
C ILE A 396 -34.93 36.34 5.77
N ASN A 397 -35.24 35.47 6.73
CA ASN A 397 -34.79 35.67 8.10
C ASN A 397 -33.26 35.46 8.13
N LEU A 398 -32.52 36.57 8.11
CA LEU A 398 -31.06 36.58 8.01
C LEU A 398 -30.35 36.06 9.27
N GLN A 399 -31.07 35.89 10.39
CA GLN A 399 -30.45 35.62 11.68
C GLN A 399 -30.05 34.14 11.90
N THR A 400 -30.34 33.23 10.96
CA THR A 400 -30.13 31.79 11.19
C THR A 400 -29.66 31.03 9.95
N LEU A 401 -28.89 31.67 9.07
CA LEU A 401 -28.41 31.03 7.84
C LEU A 401 -27.10 30.28 8.07
N SER A 402 -26.99 29.10 7.48
CA SER A 402 -25.77 28.30 7.52
C SER A 402 -25.37 27.85 6.13
N LEU A 403 -24.07 27.74 5.90
CA LEU A 403 -23.49 27.06 4.75
C LEU A 403 -23.22 25.61 5.14
N GLU A 404 -23.92 24.67 4.53
CA GLU A 404 -23.52 23.27 4.53
C GLU A 404 -22.53 23.03 3.39
N TRP A 405 -21.35 22.51 3.69
CA TRP A 405 -20.32 22.29 2.68
C TRP A 405 -19.54 20.99 2.90
N ARG A 406 -18.97 20.50 1.80
CA ARG A 406 -18.15 19.30 1.72
C ARG A 406 -16.91 19.60 0.93
N LEU A 407 -15.77 19.16 1.45
CA LEU A 407 -14.48 19.21 0.75
C LEU A 407 -14.21 17.83 0.16
N ILE A 408 -13.90 17.80 -1.12
CA ILE A 408 -13.66 16.60 -1.89
C ILE A 408 -12.26 16.65 -2.49
N GLY A 409 -11.51 15.57 -2.38
CA GLY A 409 -10.20 15.44 -3.01
C GLY A 409 -9.56 14.11 -2.66
N CYS A 410 -8.35 13.89 -3.18
CA CYS A 410 -7.59 12.69 -2.86
C CYS A 410 -6.91 12.81 -1.47
N PRO A 411 -7.15 11.87 -0.53
CA PRO A 411 -6.54 11.90 0.80
C PRO A 411 -5.01 12.00 0.79
N SER A 412 -4.35 11.30 -0.14
CA SER A 412 -2.89 11.28 -0.25
C SER A 412 -2.30 12.63 -0.70
N GLU A 413 -3.00 13.36 -1.57
CA GLU A 413 -2.58 14.70 -2.01
C GLU A 413 -2.90 15.78 -0.98
N ILE A 414 -4.10 15.72 -0.38
CA ILE A 414 -4.58 16.75 0.55
C ILE A 414 -3.97 16.58 1.95
N GLY A 415 -3.63 15.35 2.33
CA GLY A 415 -3.06 15.02 3.64
C GLY A 415 -4.07 15.08 4.80
N TYR A 416 -5.37 15.11 4.48
CA TYR A 416 -6.46 15.16 5.46
C TYR A 416 -7.58 14.21 5.04
N PHE A 417 -8.11 13.44 6.00
CA PHE A 417 -9.26 12.57 5.77
C PHE A 417 -10.02 12.35 7.08
N ASP A 418 -11.15 13.04 7.24
CA ASP A 418 -11.98 12.93 8.44
C ASP A 418 -12.46 11.49 8.67
N SER A 419 -12.30 10.99 9.89
CA SER A 419 -12.77 9.64 10.26
C SER A 419 -14.26 9.42 9.99
N THR A 420 -15.08 10.47 10.07
CA THR A 420 -16.55 10.40 9.92
C THR A 420 -17.03 10.30 8.46
N THR A 421 -16.14 10.49 7.48
CA THR A 421 -16.50 10.51 6.05
C THR A 421 -15.94 9.35 5.24
N ARG A 422 -15.07 8.51 5.83
CA ARG A 422 -14.31 7.46 5.12
C ARG A 422 -15.10 6.29 4.58
N ASP A 423 -16.25 6.03 5.15
CA ASP A 423 -17.15 4.96 4.69
C ASP A 423 -18.14 5.45 3.63
N LYS A 424 -18.03 6.72 3.21
CA LYS A 424 -18.87 7.29 2.15
C LYS A 424 -18.12 7.14 0.82
N GLU A 425 -18.70 6.35 -0.07
CA GLU A 425 -18.26 6.29 -1.46
C GLU A 425 -18.76 7.52 -2.21
N ILE A 426 -17.95 8.00 -3.15
CA ILE A 426 -18.37 9.07 -4.06
C ILE A 426 -17.91 8.78 -5.48
N LYS A 427 -18.67 9.32 -6.44
CA LYS A 427 -18.24 9.40 -7.84
C LYS A 427 -18.16 10.87 -8.23
N THR A 428 -16.99 11.29 -8.69
CA THR A 428 -16.75 12.65 -9.19
C THR A 428 -16.53 12.62 -10.70
N GLY A 429 -16.80 13.76 -11.35
CA GLY A 429 -16.44 13.94 -12.74
C GLY A 429 -16.52 15.40 -13.16
N SER A 430 -16.00 15.67 -14.35
CA SER A 430 -16.06 16.98 -14.98
C SER A 430 -16.44 16.88 -16.45
N THR A 431 -17.18 17.88 -16.93
CA THR A 431 -17.53 18.02 -18.34
C THR A 431 -17.37 19.48 -18.73
N GLU A 432 -16.73 19.74 -19.86
CA GLU A 432 -16.60 21.08 -20.41
C GLU A 432 -17.75 21.37 -21.36
N LEU A 433 -18.39 22.51 -21.15
CA LEU A 433 -19.43 23.06 -21.99
C LEU A 433 -18.84 24.27 -22.71
N LYS A 434 -18.70 24.19 -24.03
CA LYS A 434 -18.32 25.33 -24.86
C LYS A 434 -19.57 26.12 -25.23
N ILE A 435 -19.57 27.40 -24.89
CA ILE A 435 -20.64 28.36 -25.19
C ILE A 435 -20.07 29.36 -26.21
N ALA A 436 -20.61 29.35 -27.43
CA ALA A 436 -20.29 30.34 -28.46
C ALA A 436 -21.24 31.54 -28.36
N SER A 437 -20.72 32.77 -28.52
CA SER A 437 -21.56 33.97 -28.66
C SER A 437 -22.24 33.96 -30.03
N ASN A 438 -23.48 33.47 -30.06
CA ASN A 438 -24.47 33.50 -31.15
C ASN A 438 -24.00 33.66 -32.61
N LYS A 439 -24.35 32.66 -33.45
CA LYS A 439 -24.94 33.01 -34.75
C LYS A 439 -26.38 33.48 -34.50
N GLU A 440 -26.58 34.77 -34.77
CA GLU A 440 -27.84 35.54 -34.81
C GLU A 440 -28.48 35.92 -33.45
N ALA A 441 -28.28 37.18 -33.04
CA ALA A 441 -29.19 37.90 -32.16
C ALA A 441 -29.84 39.03 -32.97
N PRO A 442 -31.18 39.13 -33.06
CA PRO A 442 -31.82 40.42 -33.29
C PRO A 442 -31.79 41.23 -32.00
N ILE A 443 -31.64 42.54 -32.15
CA ILE A 443 -31.75 43.55 -31.11
C ILE A 443 -33.07 43.36 -30.36
N LEU A 444 -33.01 43.06 -29.07
CA LEU A 444 -34.12 43.20 -28.13
C LEU A 444 -33.62 44.00 -26.94
N GLU A 445 -34.26 45.15 -26.70
CA GLU A 445 -34.15 45.88 -25.44
C GLU A 445 -34.50 44.92 -24.29
N VAL A 446 -33.65 44.98 -23.27
CA VAL A 446 -33.57 44.04 -22.16
C VAL A 446 -34.84 44.06 -21.32
N GLU A 447 -35.57 42.94 -21.28
CA GLU A 447 -36.42 42.59 -20.14
C GLU A 447 -36.58 41.06 -19.86
N ASP A 448 -35.79 40.16 -20.48
CA ASP A 448 -35.84 38.71 -20.14
C ASP A 448 -34.44 38.04 -20.16
N PRO A 449 -33.91 37.51 -19.04
CA PRO A 449 -32.49 37.21 -18.88
C PRO A 449 -32.06 35.75 -19.09
N THR A 450 -32.78 34.88 -19.80
CA THR A 450 -32.41 33.44 -19.81
C THR A 450 -31.97 32.91 -21.17
N GLN A 451 -30.67 33.03 -21.47
CA GLN A 451 -30.02 32.04 -22.32
C GLN A 451 -29.84 30.74 -21.51
N GLN A 452 -30.35 29.64 -22.06
CA GLN A 452 -30.27 28.31 -21.46
C GLN A 452 -29.44 27.39 -22.37
N TRP A 453 -28.52 26.65 -21.76
CA TRP A 453 -27.76 25.59 -22.41
C TRP A 453 -28.02 24.26 -21.70
N SER A 454 -27.97 23.17 -22.44
CA SER A 454 -28.12 21.83 -21.86
C SER A 454 -27.00 20.93 -22.35
N CYS A 455 -26.47 20.11 -21.45
CA CYS A 455 -25.58 19.02 -21.79
C CYS A 455 -26.04 17.74 -21.10
N ARG A 456 -25.85 16.61 -21.77
CA ARG A 456 -26.06 15.29 -21.17
C ARG A 456 -24.74 14.79 -20.63
N ILE A 457 -24.72 14.54 -19.33
CA ILE A 457 -23.60 13.90 -18.65
C ILE A 457 -23.94 12.41 -18.52
N ASN A 458 -23.20 11.59 -19.24
CA ASN A 458 -23.23 10.15 -19.02
C ASN A 458 -22.35 9.86 -17.80
N THR A 459 -22.99 9.61 -16.66
CA THR A 459 -22.23 9.09 -15.51
C THR A 459 -22.20 7.57 -15.65
N CYS A 460 -21.02 6.99 -15.84
CA CYS A 460 -20.83 5.54 -15.79
C CYS A 460 -20.92 5.11 -14.32
N ILE A 461 -22.14 5.07 -13.79
CA ILE A 461 -22.37 4.39 -12.53
C ILE A 461 -22.63 2.93 -12.90
N ASP A 462 -21.56 2.12 -12.88
CA ASP A 462 -21.71 0.67 -12.94
C ASP A 462 -22.77 0.26 -11.93
N LYS A 463 -23.83 -0.40 -12.44
CA LYS A 463 -25.04 -0.89 -11.76
C LYS A 463 -25.15 -0.39 -10.32
N PRO A 464 -25.79 0.76 -10.06
CA PRO A 464 -25.93 1.20 -8.69
C PRO A 464 -26.80 0.19 -7.93
N ASP A 465 -26.29 -0.36 -6.83
CA ASP A 465 -27.04 -1.28 -5.95
C ASP A 465 -28.30 -0.63 -5.35
N LYS A 466 -28.43 0.69 -5.48
CA LYS A 466 -29.57 1.50 -5.04
C LYS A 466 -29.98 2.50 -6.13
N PRO A 467 -31.28 2.81 -6.30
CA PRO A 467 -31.71 3.81 -7.27
C PRO A 467 -31.11 5.18 -6.95
N LEU A 468 -30.66 5.93 -7.99
CA LEU A 468 -30.12 7.30 -7.83
C LEU A 468 -31.07 8.27 -7.13
N SER A 469 -32.35 7.93 -6.96
CA SER A 469 -33.30 8.75 -6.19
C SER A 469 -32.92 8.91 -4.72
N SER A 470 -32.04 8.08 -4.16
CA SER A 470 -31.46 8.26 -2.81
C SER A 470 -30.10 8.97 -2.79
N SER A 471 -29.50 9.25 -3.95
CA SER A 471 -28.17 9.88 -4.05
C SER A 471 -28.29 11.39 -4.17
N SER A 472 -27.45 12.13 -3.44
CA SER A 472 -27.37 13.59 -3.57
C SER A 472 -26.36 13.97 -4.65
N ILE A 473 -26.82 14.64 -5.72
CA ILE A 473 -25.95 15.19 -6.76
C ILE A 473 -25.63 16.64 -6.41
N SER A 474 -24.34 16.97 -6.34
CA SER A 474 -23.87 18.35 -6.19
C SER A 474 -23.16 18.80 -7.46
N LEU A 475 -23.46 20.03 -7.91
CA LEU A 475 -22.85 20.64 -9.09
C LEU A 475 -22.04 21.87 -8.70
N ASN A 476 -20.87 22.05 -9.31
CA ASN A 476 -20.06 23.24 -9.19
C ASN A 476 -19.63 23.70 -10.60
N LEU A 477 -19.69 25.00 -10.86
CA LEU A 477 -19.37 25.60 -12.14
C LEU A 477 -18.07 26.41 -12.02
N GLU A 478 -17.07 26.07 -12.83
CA GLU A 478 -15.84 26.85 -12.98
C GLU A 478 -15.79 27.51 -14.36
N TYR A 479 -15.34 28.76 -14.43
CA TYR A 479 -15.23 29.54 -15.66
C TYR A 479 -14.04 30.53 -15.58
N PRO A 480 -13.42 30.90 -16.71
CA PRO A 480 -12.22 31.71 -16.73
C PRO A 480 -12.45 33.09 -16.09
N THR A 481 -11.52 33.47 -15.21
CA THR A 481 -11.65 34.60 -14.28
C THR A 481 -11.42 35.95 -14.93
N THR A 482 -12.41 36.84 -14.85
CA THR A 482 -12.22 38.28 -14.63
C THR A 482 -13.17 38.74 -13.51
N ARG A 483 -12.86 39.88 -12.85
CA ARG A 483 -13.63 40.41 -11.71
C ARG A 483 -15.12 40.73 -12.02
N LYS A 484 -15.55 40.60 -13.28
CA LYS A 484 -16.89 40.92 -13.79
C LYS A 484 -17.58 39.72 -14.48
N ALA A 485 -17.15 38.50 -14.19
CA ALA A 485 -17.51 37.34 -14.99
C ALA A 485 -18.97 36.85 -14.73
N PRO A 486 -19.68 36.35 -15.78
CA PRO A 486 -21.08 35.95 -15.73
C PRO A 486 -21.36 34.88 -14.67
N ILE A 487 -22.56 34.90 -14.09
CA ILE A 487 -23.01 33.94 -13.07
C ILE A 487 -23.97 32.97 -13.73
N PHE A 488 -23.63 31.69 -13.68
CA PHE A 488 -24.45 30.61 -14.21
C PHE A 488 -25.09 29.80 -13.07
N LYS A 489 -26.29 29.29 -13.32
CA LYS A 489 -27.00 28.28 -12.54
C LYS A 489 -26.81 26.95 -13.24
N ALA A 490 -26.49 25.89 -12.50
CA ALA A 490 -26.69 24.55 -13.00
C ALA A 490 -27.89 23.91 -12.26
N SER A 491 -28.78 23.30 -13.02
CA SER A 491 -29.82 22.41 -12.51
C SER A 491 -29.68 21.06 -13.20
N TYR A 492 -30.24 20.01 -12.63
CA TYR A 492 -30.16 18.68 -13.24
C TYR A 492 -31.48 17.93 -13.19
N LYS A 493 -31.61 16.98 -14.10
CA LYS A 493 -32.68 15.99 -14.14
C LYS A 493 -32.09 14.61 -14.44
N ILE A 494 -32.52 13.60 -13.69
CA ILE A 494 -32.14 12.20 -13.96
C ILE A 494 -33.08 11.68 -15.05
N LEU A 495 -32.52 11.26 -16.19
CA LEU A 495 -33.32 10.84 -17.36
C LEU A 495 -33.59 9.33 -17.40
N GLN A 496 -32.73 8.51 -16.79
CA GLN A 496 -32.92 7.06 -16.69
C GLN A 496 -32.41 6.56 -15.34
N GLN A 497 -33.21 5.73 -14.65
CA GLN A 497 -32.84 5.18 -13.34
C GLN A 497 -31.82 4.03 -13.45
N PHE A 498 -31.70 3.40 -14.62
CA PHE A 498 -30.86 2.22 -14.86
C PHE A 498 -29.55 2.51 -15.60
N TYR A 499 -29.52 3.59 -16.39
CA TYR A 499 -28.31 4.15 -16.99
C TYR A 499 -28.24 5.57 -16.48
N SER A 500 -27.26 5.88 -15.64
CA SER A 500 -27.17 7.13 -14.86
C SER A 500 -26.87 8.34 -15.74
N ILE A 501 -27.78 8.66 -16.65
CA ILE A 501 -27.74 9.83 -17.52
C ILE A 501 -28.35 10.97 -16.72
N ILE A 502 -27.49 11.93 -16.39
CA ILE A 502 -27.88 13.19 -15.76
C ILE A 502 -27.91 14.23 -16.87
N GLU A 503 -29.09 14.78 -17.14
CA GLU A 503 -29.20 15.99 -17.94
C GLU A 503 -28.92 17.19 -17.06
N VAL A 504 -27.86 17.93 -17.35
CA VAL A 504 -27.53 19.18 -16.67
C VAL A 504 -27.93 20.34 -17.56
N LYS A 505 -28.75 21.23 -17.01
CA LYS A 505 -29.14 22.50 -17.62
C LYS A 505 -28.36 23.63 -16.97
N VAL A 506 -27.67 24.41 -17.78
CA VAL A 506 -26.92 25.59 -17.34
C VAL A 506 -27.67 26.84 -17.81
N GLU A 507 -28.06 27.72 -16.89
CA GLU A 507 -28.81 28.95 -17.16
C GLU A 507 -27.96 30.15 -16.74
N LEU A 508 -27.86 31.20 -17.56
CA LEU A 508 -27.23 32.46 -17.13
C LEU A 508 -28.17 33.20 -16.14
N ILE A 509 -27.69 33.52 -14.93
CA ILE A 509 -28.46 34.23 -13.89
C ILE A 509 -28.20 35.73 -13.94
N LYS A 510 -26.94 36.13 -14.09
CA LYS A 510 -26.53 37.53 -14.04
C LYS A 510 -25.26 37.73 -14.84
N ALA A 511 -25.27 38.68 -15.78
CA ALA A 511 -24.08 39.20 -16.45
C ALA A 511 -23.96 40.67 -16.09
N GLU A 512 -22.92 41.05 -15.34
CA GLU A 512 -22.74 42.46 -14.97
C GLU A 512 -22.16 43.30 -16.11
N TYR A 513 -21.52 42.68 -17.11
CA TYR A 513 -21.11 43.27 -18.39
C TYR A 513 -20.95 42.13 -19.41
N VAL A 514 -21.72 42.15 -20.51
CA VAL A 514 -21.43 41.36 -21.73
C VAL A 514 -20.79 42.30 -22.75
N GLU A 515 -19.69 42.95 -22.37
CA GLU A 515 -18.84 43.63 -23.35
C GLU A 515 -17.69 42.70 -23.66
N PHE A 516 -17.69 42.21 -24.90
CA PHE A 516 -16.68 41.37 -25.55
C PHE A 516 -16.64 39.91 -25.09
N LEU A 517 -17.48 39.10 -25.74
CA LEU A 517 -16.90 38.04 -26.56
C LEU A 517 -16.76 38.66 -27.95
N ASN A 518 -15.55 38.71 -28.51
CA ASN A 518 -15.43 38.90 -29.95
C ASN A 518 -16.23 37.79 -30.65
N GLU A 519 -16.70 38.00 -31.90
CA GLU A 519 -17.54 37.03 -32.63
C GLU A 519 -16.93 35.61 -32.73
N ASP A 520 -15.64 35.45 -32.36
CA ASP A 520 -14.88 34.19 -32.34
C ASP A 520 -14.50 33.67 -30.93
N GLU A 521 -14.93 34.31 -29.83
CA GLU A 521 -14.55 33.89 -28.47
C GLU A 521 -15.51 32.83 -27.89
N GLU A 522 -14.99 31.62 -27.65
CA GLU A 522 -15.70 30.54 -26.94
C GLU A 522 -15.52 30.69 -25.42
N ILE A 523 -16.62 30.79 -24.66
CA ILE A 523 -16.57 30.59 -23.21
C ILE A 523 -16.61 29.09 -22.93
N THR A 524 -15.55 28.56 -22.33
CA THR A 524 -15.58 27.20 -21.77
C THR A 524 -16.03 27.25 -20.31
N VAL A 525 -17.15 26.60 -20.01
CA VAL A 525 -17.67 26.39 -18.65
C VAL A 525 -17.39 24.95 -18.25
N THR A 526 -16.62 24.74 -17.19
CA THR A 526 -16.39 23.41 -16.64
C THR A 526 -17.45 23.11 -15.59
N ILE A 527 -18.27 22.08 -15.86
CA ILE A 527 -19.24 21.54 -14.93
C ILE A 527 -18.56 20.41 -14.16
N ARG A 528 -18.37 20.60 -12.85
CA ARG A 528 -17.94 19.53 -11.94
C ARG A 528 -19.11 18.99 -11.17
N TRP A 529 -19.14 17.68 -10.99
CA TRP A 529 -20.23 17.00 -10.31
C TRP A 529 -19.70 15.96 -9.33
N CYS A 530 -20.48 15.74 -8.27
CA CYS A 530 -20.26 14.68 -7.30
C CYS A 530 -21.59 13.97 -7.02
N VAL A 531 -21.55 12.64 -7.00
CA VAL A 531 -22.65 11.77 -6.55
C VAL A 531 -22.20 11.06 -5.28
N ILE A 532 -23.01 11.19 -4.22
CA ILE A 532 -22.83 10.53 -2.92
C ILE A 532 -23.89 9.44 -2.78
#